data_AF-A0A7R8RR42-F1
#
_entry.id   AF-A0A7R8RR42-F1
#
_cell.length_a   1.000
_cell.length_b   1.000
_cell.length_c   1.000
_cell.angle_alpha   90.00
_cell.angle_beta   90.00
_cell.angle_gamma   90.00
#
_symmetry.space_group_name_H-M   'P 1'
#
loop_
_entity.id
_entity.type
_entity.pdbx_description
1 polymer ?
#
loop_
_entity_poly.entity_id
_entity_poly.type
_entity_poly.pdbx_seq_one_letter_code
_entity_poly.pdbx_strand_id
1 'polypeptide(L)'
;MKHEYEAKFLAVDVADLQNKLSALGAVQAFPRTLLTRKIFENDFLDGGAWIRLRDEGTRSTLTLKQVTDATTINGTKEIETEVTDLHAMADILRRVGLTEV
;
A
#
# COMPACT_ATOMS: atom_id res chain seq x y z
N MET A 1 -0.41 -15.16 -2.63
CA MET A 1 -0.87 -13.77 -2.45
C MET A 1 -2.36 -13.79 -2.13
N LYS A 2 -2.85 -12.90 -1.26
CA LYS A 2 -4.28 -12.79 -0.92
C LYS A 2 -4.94 -11.74 -1.82
N HIS A 3 -6.25 -11.87 -2.05
CA HIS A 3 -7.01 -10.82 -2.72
C HIS A 3 -7.16 -9.61 -1.78
N GLU A 4 -6.98 -8.42 -2.35
CA GLU A 4 -7.38 -7.16 -1.73
C GLU A 4 -8.72 -6.74 -2.36
N TYR A 5 -9.66 -6.32 -1.52
CA TYR A 5 -10.95 -5.78 -1.95
C TYR A 5 -11.02 -4.31 -1.54
N GLU A 6 -10.80 -3.41 -2.50
CA GLU A 6 -10.77 -1.95 -2.25
C GLU A 6 -11.68 -1.22 -3.25
N ALA A 7 -12.32 -0.15 -2.80
CA ALA A 7 -13.00 0.82 -3.65
C ALA A 7 -12.57 2.24 -3.27
N LYS A 8 -12.38 3.09 -4.29
CA LYS A 8 -12.00 4.49 -4.10
C LYS A 8 -13.18 5.41 -4.42
N PHE A 9 -13.57 6.20 -3.44
CA PHE A 9 -14.58 7.24 -3.58
C PHE A 9 -13.88 8.59 -3.82
N LEU A 10 -14.26 9.27 -4.92
CA LEU A 10 -13.70 10.56 -5.31
C LEU A 10 -14.61 11.70 -4.83
N ALA A 11 -14.05 12.92 -4.74
CA ALA A 11 -14.78 14.15 -4.42
C ALA A 11 -15.66 14.06 -3.15
N VAL A 12 -15.11 13.46 -2.08
CA VAL A 12 -15.80 13.34 -0.80
C VAL A 12 -15.60 14.58 0.08
N ASP A 13 -16.60 14.94 0.88
CA ASP A 13 -16.42 15.81 2.04
C ASP A 13 -15.81 14.98 3.17
N VAL A 14 -14.53 15.25 3.47
CA VAL A 14 -13.76 14.48 4.45
C VAL A 14 -14.34 14.62 5.86
N ALA A 15 -14.79 15.81 6.24
CA ALA A 15 -15.28 16.05 7.60
C ALA A 15 -16.64 15.38 7.82
N ASP A 16 -17.56 15.51 6.85
CA ASP A 16 -18.85 14.82 6.88
C ASP A 16 -18.68 13.29 6.88
N LEU A 17 -17.77 12.76 6.06
CA LEU A 17 -17.50 11.32 6.01
C LEU A 17 -16.96 10.79 7.35
N GLN A 18 -16.05 11.51 7.99
CA GLN A 18 -15.52 11.13 9.32
C GLN A 18 -16.61 11.12 10.40
N ASN A 19 -17.50 12.11 10.38
CA ASN A 19 -18.65 12.15 11.30
C ASN A 19 -19.58 10.95 11.09
N LYS A 20 -19.91 10.64 9.82
CA LYS A 20 -20.74 9.48 9.47
C LYS A 20 -20.12 8.16 9.90
N LEU A 21 -18.82 7.96 9.61
CA LEU A 21 -18.09 6.76 10.01
C LEU A 21 -18.08 6.59 11.54
N SER A 22 -17.82 7.67 12.28
CA SER A 22 -17.82 7.66 13.75
C SER A 22 -19.21 7.32 14.31
N ALA A 23 -20.28 7.87 13.73
CA ALA A 23 -21.66 7.56 14.12
C ALA A 23 -22.04 6.10 13.86
N LEU A 24 -21.40 5.45 12.86
CA LEU A 24 -21.56 4.02 12.57
C LEU A 24 -20.64 3.13 13.42
N GLY A 25 -19.85 3.70 14.33
CA GLY A 25 -18.95 2.95 15.23
C GLY A 25 -17.59 2.60 14.62
N ALA A 26 -17.21 3.23 13.50
CA ALA A 26 -15.86 3.05 12.96
C ALA A 26 -14.81 3.62 13.94
N VAL A 27 -13.68 2.91 14.06
CA VAL A 27 -12.55 3.33 14.89
C VAL A 27 -11.48 3.94 13.99
N GLN A 28 -10.96 5.10 14.40
CA GLN A 28 -9.79 5.69 13.76
C GLN A 28 -8.53 4.89 14.15
N ALA A 29 -8.06 4.03 13.24
CA ALA A 29 -6.90 3.17 13.48
C ALA A 29 -5.58 3.96 13.62
N PHE A 30 -5.45 5.10 12.94
CA PHE A 30 -4.30 6.00 13.06
C PHE A 30 -4.68 7.45 12.73
N PRO A 31 -3.91 8.45 13.23
CA PRO A 31 -4.15 9.87 12.95
C PRO A 31 -4.01 10.20 11.46
N ARG A 32 -4.44 11.41 11.07
CA ARG A 32 -4.14 11.92 9.72
C ARG A 32 -2.62 12.11 9.59
N THR A 33 -1.98 11.16 8.92
CA THR A 33 -0.52 11.08 8.78
C THR A 33 -0.12 11.25 7.32
N LEU A 34 1.00 11.92 7.07
CA LEU A 34 1.64 11.91 5.75
C LEU A 34 2.26 10.53 5.53
N LEU A 35 1.69 9.76 4.60
CA LEU A 35 2.26 8.48 4.18
C LEU A 35 3.24 8.73 3.03
N THR A 36 4.46 8.23 3.14
CA THR A 36 5.45 8.27 2.05
C THR A 36 5.70 6.87 1.52
N ARG A 37 6.14 6.75 0.27
CA ARG A 37 6.39 5.45 -0.35
C ARG A 37 7.53 5.51 -1.34
N LYS A 38 8.25 4.40 -1.47
CA LYS A 38 9.19 4.07 -2.54
C LYS A 38 8.59 2.92 -3.34
N ILE A 39 8.64 3.01 -4.66
CA ILE A 39 8.19 1.95 -5.57
C ILE A 39 9.42 1.28 -6.16
N PHE A 40 9.38 -0.04 -6.25
CA PHE A 40 10.45 -0.87 -6.76
C PHE A 40 9.91 -1.81 -7.83
N GLU A 41 10.58 -1.87 -8.97
CA GLU A 41 10.19 -2.66 -10.13
C GLU A 41 11.41 -3.40 -10.71
N ASN A 42 11.17 -4.48 -11.45
CA ASN A 42 12.14 -5.08 -12.37
C ASN A 42 11.41 -5.91 -13.44
N ASP A 43 12.16 -6.35 -14.46
CA ASP A 43 11.64 -7.13 -15.59
C ASP A 43 11.26 -8.59 -15.23
N PHE A 44 11.63 -9.07 -14.04
CA PHE A 44 11.35 -10.45 -13.58
C PHE A 44 10.12 -10.54 -12.68
N LEU A 45 9.58 -9.42 -12.20
CA LEU A 45 8.29 -9.39 -11.53
C LEU A 45 7.20 -9.73 -12.54
N ASP A 46 6.17 -10.44 -12.09
CA ASP A 46 5.01 -10.74 -12.93
C ASP A 46 4.40 -9.46 -13.51
N GLY A 47 3.78 -9.55 -14.69
CA GLY A 47 3.10 -8.42 -15.30
C GLY A 47 2.11 -7.74 -14.35
N GLY A 48 2.19 -6.42 -14.26
CA GLY A 48 1.37 -5.62 -13.35
C GLY A 48 1.73 -5.76 -11.88
N ALA A 49 2.89 -6.34 -11.54
CA ALA A 49 3.41 -6.42 -10.18
C ALA A 49 4.49 -5.39 -9.89
N TRP A 50 4.52 -4.91 -8.65
CA TRP A 50 5.53 -3.99 -8.13
C TRP A 50 5.68 -4.19 -6.62
N ILE A 51 6.84 -3.79 -6.10
CA ILE A 51 7.09 -3.74 -4.67
C ILE A 51 6.92 -2.30 -4.19
N ARG A 52 6.20 -2.11 -3.09
CA ARG A 52 6.01 -0.82 -2.43
C ARG A 52 6.57 -0.91 -1.03
N LEU A 53 7.51 -0.04 -0.72
CA LEU A 53 7.98 0.20 0.64
C LEU A 53 7.34 1.51 1.13
N ARG A 54 6.53 1.44 2.18
CA ARG A 54 5.73 2.56 2.68
C ARG A 54 6.13 2.90 4.12
N ASP A 55 6.24 4.19 4.39
CA ASP A 55 6.25 4.75 5.72
C ASP A 55 4.84 5.22 6.10
N GLU A 56 4.30 4.70 7.20
CA GLU A 56 3.01 5.05 7.76
C GLU A 56 3.14 5.93 9.03
N GLY A 57 4.33 6.45 9.29
CA GLY A 57 4.69 7.30 10.42
C GLY A 57 4.96 6.53 11.71
N THR A 58 4.09 5.59 12.06
CA THR A 58 4.27 4.74 13.26
C THR A 58 4.86 3.37 12.96
N ARG A 59 4.80 2.94 11.70
CA ARG A 59 5.34 1.68 11.19
C ARG A 59 5.71 1.84 9.73
N SER A 60 6.50 0.89 9.21
CA SER A 60 6.80 0.78 7.79
C SER A 60 6.36 -0.57 7.26
N THR A 61 5.81 -0.60 6.04
CA THR A 61 5.34 -1.84 5.39
C THR A 61 6.04 -2.07 4.06
N LEU A 62 6.32 -3.33 3.77
CA LEU A 62 6.75 -3.81 2.46
C LEU A 62 5.60 -4.62 1.85
N THR A 63 5.13 -4.18 0.69
CA THR A 63 4.03 -4.84 -0.03
C THR A 63 4.50 -5.27 -1.42
N LEU A 64 4.39 -6.54 -1.78
CA LEU A 64 4.37 -6.97 -3.18
C LEU A 64 2.92 -6.92 -3.65
N LYS A 65 2.59 -6.02 -4.59
CA LYS A 65 1.25 -5.90 -5.18
C LYS A 65 1.28 -6.41 -6.62
N GLN A 66 0.16 -6.98 -7.06
CA GLN A 66 -0.05 -7.37 -8.45
C GLN A 66 -1.49 -7.08 -8.85
N VAL A 67 -1.67 -6.34 -9.94
CA VAL A 67 -2.98 -6.13 -10.56
C VAL A 67 -3.10 -7.09 -11.74
N THR A 68 -3.95 -8.10 -11.59
CA THR A 68 -4.28 -9.04 -12.65
C THR A 68 -5.46 -8.59 -13.50
N ASP A 69 -6.35 -7.76 -12.93
CA ASP A 69 -7.49 -7.17 -13.62
C ASP A 69 -7.93 -5.88 -12.92
N ALA A 70 -7.76 -4.73 -13.57
CA ALA A 70 -8.11 -3.43 -12.97
C ALA A 70 -9.62 -3.13 -12.98
N THR A 71 -10.44 -3.98 -13.61
CA THR A 71 -11.88 -3.77 -13.78
C THR A 71 -12.73 -4.48 -12.71
N THR A 72 -12.11 -5.31 -11.87
CA THR A 72 -12.81 -6.12 -10.85
C THR A 72 -12.31 -5.81 -9.44
N ILE A 73 -13.21 -5.88 -8.46
CA ILE A 73 -12.89 -5.57 -7.04
C ILE A 73 -11.87 -6.54 -6.44
N ASN A 74 -11.72 -7.74 -7.00
CA ASN A 74 -10.78 -8.78 -6.56
C ASN A 74 -9.58 -8.93 -7.50
N GLY A 75 -9.41 -8.05 -8.48
CA GLY A 75 -8.36 -8.16 -9.47
C GLY A 75 -6.98 -7.70 -8.98
N THR A 76 -6.86 -7.31 -7.70
CA THR A 76 -5.59 -7.03 -7.03
C THR A 76 -5.26 -8.12 -6.02
N LYS A 77 -4.01 -8.56 -6.02
CA LYS A 77 -3.44 -9.46 -5.01
C LYS A 77 -2.24 -8.83 -4.34
N GLU A 78 -2.00 -9.18 -3.09
CA GLU A 78 -0.84 -8.71 -2.36
C GLU A 78 -0.25 -9.71 -1.35
N ILE A 79 1.02 -9.48 -1.02
CA ILE A 79 1.70 -9.95 0.19
C ILE A 79 2.22 -8.70 0.90
N GLU A 80 1.86 -8.52 2.15
CA GLU A 80 2.31 -7.40 2.98
C GLU A 80 2.97 -7.89 4.26
N THR A 81 4.05 -7.23 4.67
CA THR A 81 4.68 -7.41 5.98
C THR A 81 5.18 -6.08 6.52
N GLU A 82 5.29 -5.97 7.83
CA GLU A 82 6.00 -4.86 8.46
C GLU A 82 7.51 -5.04 8.33
N VAL A 83 8.23 -3.92 8.26
CA VAL A 83 9.69 -3.84 8.30
C VAL A 83 10.11 -2.84 9.36
N THR A 84 11.19 -3.15 10.08
CA THR A 84 11.66 -2.33 11.21
C THR A 84 12.62 -1.22 10.79
N ASP A 85 13.26 -1.34 9.62
CA ASP A 85 14.17 -0.34 9.06
C ASP A 85 13.90 -0.16 7.55
N LEU A 86 13.33 1.00 7.21
CA LEU A 86 12.97 1.36 5.85
C LEU A 86 14.23 1.57 4.98
N HIS A 87 15.29 2.17 5.53
CA HIS A 87 16.51 2.47 4.77
C HIS A 87 17.26 1.18 4.44
N ALA A 88 17.42 0.30 5.42
CA ALA A 88 18.04 -1.00 5.21
C ALA A 88 17.24 -1.84 4.21
N MET A 89 15.91 -1.84 4.29
CA MET A 89 15.07 -2.56 3.33
C MET A 89 15.22 -2.01 1.91
N ALA A 90 15.21 -0.68 1.74
CA ALA A 90 15.43 -0.07 0.43
C ALA A 90 16.81 -0.46 -0.17
N ASP A 91 17.86 -0.48 0.64
CA ASP A 91 19.19 -0.88 0.20
C ASP A 91 19.26 -2.36 -0.19
N ILE A 92 18.60 -3.25 0.56
CA ILE A 92 18.48 -4.67 0.21
C ILE A 92 17.78 -4.82 -1.15
N LEU A 93 16.63 -4.16 -1.34
CA LEU A 93 15.86 -4.25 -2.59
C LEU A 93 16.70 -3.83 -3.81
N ARG A 94 17.47 -2.74 -3.70
CA ARG A 94 18.38 -2.32 -4.77
C ARG A 94 19.48 -3.34 -5.03
N ARG A 95 20.07 -3.92 -3.97
CA ARG A 95 21.16 -4.91 -4.09
C ARG A 95 20.70 -6.25 -4.67
N VAL A 96 19.43 -6.61 -4.52
CA VAL A 96 18.85 -7.82 -5.14
C VAL A 96 18.32 -7.56 -6.56
N GLY A 97 18.60 -6.39 -7.13
CA GLY A 97 18.34 -6.10 -8.55
C GLY A 97 16.98 -5.46 -8.84
N LEU A 98 16.33 -4.84 -7.85
CA LEU A 98 15.16 -3.99 -8.10
C LEU A 98 15.57 -2.53 -8.31
N THR A 99 14.84 -1.85 -9.19
CA THR A 99 15.03 -0.43 -9.48
C THR A 99 13.97 0.38 -8.75
N GLU A 100 14.38 1.45 -8.06
CA GLU A 100 13.45 2.41 -7.45
C GLU A 100 12.95 3.40 -8.51
N VAL A 101 11.63 3.60 -8.62
CA VAL A 101 10.95 4.44 -9.64
C VAL A 101 10.03 5.50 -9.04
#